data_AF-A0A438N8G2-F1
#
_entry.id   AF-A0A438N8G2-F1
#
_cell.length_a   1.000
_cell.length_b   1.000
_cell.length_c   1.000
_cell.angle_alpha   90.00
_cell.angle_beta   90.00
_cell.angle_gamma   90.00
#
_symmetry.space_group_name_H-M   'P 1'
#
loop_
_entity.id
_entity.type
_entity.pdbx_description
1 polymer ?
#
loop_
_entity_poly.entity_id
_entity_poly.type
_entity_poly.pdbx_seq_one_letter_code
_entity_poly.pdbx_strand_id
1 'polypeptide(L)'
;MPEESPSFSPARNVNLAEEVEIAPDHLCPVCQLLLYRPVRTRCNHVLCEACMGQWADVSISTRMTIVGLDDPPLVLLPNDIETPCPMCRTPTTASLDVSLGSALQLQYPATYRERETESITTVDDSSTAIETLTVYIGNEHSLIRADSDSNNKHQWNFFIRPSRTDLIEEVQIFLHPTFRNHQIIVQNPPYEIRRLGWGFFTIYANVVLRPGYSWVSNQAEDTADGGIKGKLPLEWTLDFNGRGSQGRLRLKVMKEKDGQEDEDQAHRDQVRRLWARQRDLDPDWTGVDHA
;
A
#
# COMPACT_ATOMS: atom_id res chain seq x y z
N MET A 1 51.17 72.39 -29.12
CA MET A 1 50.42 72.18 -30.39
C MET A 1 50.98 70.94 -31.06
N PRO A 2 50.12 70.10 -31.67
CA PRO A 2 48.70 69.91 -31.33
C PRO A 2 48.62 69.19 -29.96
N GLU A 3 48.00 68.04 -29.61
CA GLU A 3 47.09 67.03 -30.21
C GLU A 3 46.16 66.50 -29.10
N GLU A 4 45.09 65.78 -29.47
CA GLU A 4 44.18 65.06 -28.55
C GLU A 4 43.93 63.62 -29.02
N SER A 5 43.72 62.68 -28.09
CA SER A 5 42.62 61.68 -28.16
C SER A 5 42.61 60.75 -26.93
N PRO A 6 41.43 60.28 -26.46
CA PRO A 6 41.31 59.46 -25.26
C PRO A 6 41.33 57.94 -25.55
N SER A 7 41.95 57.16 -24.67
CA SER A 7 41.94 55.69 -24.75
C SER A 7 40.74 55.08 -24.02
N PHE A 8 40.11 54.12 -24.70
CA PHE A 8 38.86 53.46 -24.33
C PHE A 8 38.91 52.72 -22.98
N SER A 9 37.85 52.84 -22.17
CA SER A 9 37.58 51.93 -21.05
C SER A 9 36.68 50.78 -21.50
N PRO A 10 37.05 49.50 -21.30
CA PRO A 10 36.11 48.40 -21.25
C PRO A 10 35.53 48.33 -19.83
N ALA A 11 34.27 48.75 -19.65
CA ALA A 11 33.57 48.58 -18.38
C ALA A 11 33.45 47.07 -18.07
N ARG A 12 33.84 46.66 -16.85
CA ARG A 12 33.63 45.28 -16.40
C ARG A 12 32.13 45.04 -16.27
N ASN A 13 31.56 44.29 -17.21
CA ASN A 13 30.17 43.86 -17.19
C ASN A 13 30.00 42.71 -16.18
N VAL A 14 29.93 43.06 -14.89
CA VAL A 14 29.77 42.10 -13.79
C VAL A 14 28.29 41.72 -13.64
N ASN A 15 27.78 40.96 -14.61
CA ASN A 15 26.60 40.13 -14.41
C ASN A 15 27.04 38.75 -13.95
N LEU A 16 27.43 38.64 -12.67
CA LEU A 16 27.24 37.38 -11.96
C LEU A 16 25.83 37.43 -11.38
N ALA A 17 25.02 36.41 -11.67
CA ALA A 17 23.93 36.10 -10.76
C ALA A 17 24.58 35.61 -9.46
N GLU A 18 24.24 36.24 -8.33
CA GLU A 18 24.67 35.74 -7.03
C GLU A 18 23.96 34.41 -6.78
N GLU A 19 24.72 33.32 -6.73
CA GLU A 19 24.20 32.02 -6.29
C GLU A 19 23.80 32.16 -4.81
N VAL A 20 22.50 32.32 -4.56
CA VAL A 20 21.97 32.60 -3.21
C VAL A 20 22.17 31.37 -2.34
N GLU A 21 23.18 31.41 -1.46
CA GLU A 21 23.48 30.31 -0.55
C GLU A 21 22.29 30.06 0.42
N ILE A 22 21.65 28.90 0.25
CA ILE A 22 20.51 28.49 1.06
C ILE A 22 21.05 27.87 2.36
N ALA A 23 20.61 28.38 3.50
CA ALA A 23 21.05 27.85 4.80
C ALA A 23 20.63 26.38 4.95
N PRO A 24 21.47 25.49 5.53
CA PRO A 24 21.16 24.06 5.63
C PRO A 24 19.81 23.74 6.31
N ASP A 25 19.43 24.51 7.33
CA ASP A 25 18.15 24.36 8.04
C ASP A 25 16.91 24.73 7.18
N HIS A 26 17.12 25.33 6.01
CA HIS A 26 16.09 25.67 5.03
C HIS A 26 15.98 24.66 3.88
N LEU A 27 16.86 23.65 3.85
CA LEU A 27 16.82 22.55 2.89
C LEU A 27 15.95 21.40 3.41
N CYS A 28 15.20 20.77 2.50
CA CYS A 28 14.42 19.58 2.80
C CYS A 28 15.35 18.37 2.89
N PRO A 29 15.40 17.63 4.02
CA PRO A 29 16.34 16.52 4.18
C PRO A 29 16.07 15.33 3.25
N VAL A 30 14.87 15.26 2.63
CA VAL A 30 14.52 14.21 1.66
C VAL A 30 15.01 14.53 0.24
N CYS A 31 14.81 15.75 -0.25
CA CYS A 31 15.13 16.11 -1.64
C CYS A 31 16.33 17.07 -1.78
N GLN A 32 16.92 17.53 -0.68
CA GLN A 32 18.10 18.41 -0.61
C GLN A 32 17.94 19.78 -1.33
N LEU A 33 16.70 20.19 -1.60
CA LEU A 33 16.31 21.47 -2.17
C LEU A 33 15.58 22.33 -1.13
N LEU A 34 15.39 23.63 -1.43
CA LEU A 34 14.61 24.55 -0.59
C LEU A 34 13.26 23.94 -0.17
N LEU A 35 12.95 24.04 1.12
CA LEU A 35 11.67 23.65 1.72
C LEU A 35 10.50 24.40 1.07
N TYR A 36 9.75 23.71 0.22
CA TYR A 36 8.51 24.21 -0.40
C TYR A 36 7.30 23.59 0.29
N ARG A 37 6.33 24.44 0.67
CA ARG A 37 5.16 24.06 1.50
C ARG A 37 5.57 23.13 2.66
N PRO A 38 6.42 23.59 3.59
CA PRO A 38 6.96 22.73 4.63
C PRO A 38 5.86 22.17 5.53
N VAL A 39 5.99 20.89 5.90
CA VAL A 39 5.21 20.24 6.95
C VAL A 39 6.12 19.89 8.12
N ARG A 40 5.59 20.05 9.34
CA ARG A 40 6.23 19.68 10.60
C ARG A 40 5.55 18.44 11.16
N THR A 41 6.35 17.46 11.55
CA THR A 41 5.92 16.20 12.18
C THR A 41 5.75 16.35 13.69
N ARG A 42 5.01 15.45 14.37
CA ARG A 42 4.91 15.46 15.85
C ARG A 42 6.26 15.28 16.55
N CYS A 43 7.23 14.64 15.89
CA CYS A 43 8.62 14.52 16.34
C CYS A 43 9.51 15.71 15.89
N ASN A 44 8.91 16.85 15.54
CA ASN A 44 9.52 18.14 15.21
C ASN A 44 10.49 18.17 14.01
N HIS A 45 10.51 17.13 13.17
CA HIS A 45 11.22 17.15 11.90
C HIS A 45 10.40 17.87 10.82
N VAL A 46 11.09 18.58 9.92
CA VAL A 46 10.51 19.38 8.84
C VAL A 46 10.96 18.85 7.48
N LEU A 47 10.05 18.83 6.51
CA LEU A 47 10.28 18.45 5.11
C LEU A 47 9.18 19.06 4.22
N CYS A 48 9.33 19.03 2.89
CA CYS A 48 8.27 19.47 1.96
C CYS A 48 7.01 18.59 2.10
N GLU A 49 5.82 19.18 1.95
CA GLU A 49 4.53 18.45 1.94
C GLU A 49 4.55 17.27 0.96
N ALA A 50 4.96 17.49 -0.29
CA ALA A 50 5.06 16.45 -1.31
C ALA A 50 6.03 15.31 -0.92
N CYS A 51 7.17 15.64 -0.30
CA CYS A 51 8.12 14.64 0.19
C CYS A 51 7.55 13.82 1.36
N MET A 52 6.73 14.42 2.23
CA MET A 52 6.04 13.70 3.30
C MET A 52 4.88 12.85 2.75
N GLY A 53 4.17 13.33 1.72
CA GLY A 53 3.15 12.57 1.00
C GLY A 53 3.74 11.31 0.36
N GLN A 54 4.72 11.49 -0.54
CA GLN A 54 5.42 10.38 -1.19
C GLN A 54 6.06 9.41 -0.18
N TRP A 55 6.61 9.92 0.93
CA TRP A 55 7.09 9.06 2.01
C TRP A 55 5.95 8.31 2.71
N ALA A 56 4.82 8.95 3.00
CA ALA A 56 3.61 8.32 3.53
C ALA A 56 2.98 7.32 2.53
N ASP A 57 3.28 7.42 1.24
CA ASP A 57 2.89 6.44 0.22
C ASP A 57 3.72 5.17 0.27
N VAL A 58 5.05 5.28 0.46
CA VAL A 58 5.92 4.11 0.63
C VAL A 58 6.01 3.58 2.08
N SER A 59 5.50 4.32 3.08
CA SER A 59 5.70 4.01 4.51
C SER A 59 4.45 3.69 5.34
N ILE A 60 3.27 3.49 4.73
CA ILE A 60 2.22 2.68 5.40
C ILE A 60 2.74 1.24 5.49
N SER A 61 3.49 0.97 6.55
CA SER A 61 4.13 -0.31 6.81
C SER A 61 3.07 -1.39 7.03
N THR A 62 3.29 -2.56 6.44
CA THR A 62 2.47 -3.79 6.42
C THR A 62 2.27 -4.45 7.80
N ARG A 63 2.13 -3.65 8.87
CA ARG A 63 1.99 -4.11 10.26
C ARG A 63 0.55 -4.54 10.52
N MET A 64 0.31 -5.83 10.34
CA MET A 64 -0.90 -6.49 10.79
C MET A 64 -1.14 -6.21 12.28
N THR A 65 -2.29 -5.62 12.59
CA THR A 65 -2.73 -5.33 13.97
C THR A 65 -3.78 -6.36 14.36
N ILE A 66 -3.55 -7.15 15.40
CA ILE A 66 -4.56 -8.09 15.92
C ILE A 66 -5.75 -7.29 16.47
N VAL A 67 -6.97 -7.67 16.08
CA VAL A 67 -8.23 -6.98 16.41
C VAL A 67 -9.34 -8.01 16.71
N GLY A 68 -10.39 -7.59 17.41
CA GLY A 68 -11.53 -8.45 17.72
C GLY A 68 -12.30 -8.85 16.45
N LEU A 69 -12.97 -10.00 16.47
CA LEU A 69 -13.84 -10.42 15.36
C LEU A 69 -15.04 -9.47 15.16
N ASP A 70 -15.49 -8.80 16.23
CA ASP A 70 -16.60 -7.85 16.20
C ASP A 70 -16.15 -6.38 16.04
N ASP A 71 -14.86 -6.11 15.87
CA ASP A 71 -14.35 -4.73 15.70
C ASP A 71 -14.83 -4.15 14.35
N PRO A 72 -15.48 -2.97 14.34
CA PRO A 72 -16.09 -2.43 13.14
C PRO A 72 -15.06 -2.06 12.06
N PRO A 73 -15.43 -2.14 10.76
CA PRO A 73 -14.57 -1.72 9.66
C PRO A 73 -14.33 -0.21 9.74
N LEU A 74 -13.13 0.18 10.19
CA LEU A 74 -12.78 1.59 10.37
C LEU A 74 -12.51 2.27 9.03
N VAL A 75 -13.49 3.02 8.52
CA VAL A 75 -13.30 4.01 7.45
C VAL A 75 -12.55 5.22 8.03
N LEU A 76 -11.25 5.06 8.28
CA LEU A 76 -10.37 6.15 8.72
C LEU A 76 -10.07 7.09 7.55
N LEU A 77 -10.17 8.39 7.79
CA LEU A 77 -9.83 9.41 6.80
C LEU A 77 -8.31 9.40 6.52
N PRO A 78 -7.85 9.85 5.33
CA PRO A 78 -6.43 9.83 4.97
C PRO A 78 -5.50 10.58 5.94
N ASN A 79 -6.03 11.51 6.73
CA ASN A 79 -5.25 12.35 7.65
C ASN A 79 -5.03 11.70 9.03
N ASP A 80 -5.79 10.66 9.40
CA ASP A 80 -5.66 9.93 10.67
C ASP A 80 -4.60 8.80 10.58
N ILE A 81 -3.68 8.90 9.63
CA ILE A 81 -2.68 7.88 9.33
C ILE A 81 -1.34 8.29 9.94
N GLU A 82 -1.04 7.76 11.12
CA GLU A 82 0.32 7.85 11.66
C GLU A 82 1.28 7.04 10.79
N THR A 83 2.21 7.73 10.14
CA THR A 83 3.26 7.13 9.31
C THR A 83 4.62 7.25 10.01
N PRO A 84 5.57 6.33 9.79
CA PRO A 84 6.92 6.46 10.33
C PRO A 84 7.58 7.72 9.77
N CYS A 85 8.05 8.64 10.61
CA CYS A 85 8.78 9.82 10.16
C CYS A 85 10.01 9.43 9.31
N PRO A 86 10.28 10.04 8.14
CA PRO A 86 11.44 9.67 7.31
C PRO A 86 12.78 9.86 8.05
N MET A 87 12.86 10.83 8.97
CA MET A 87 14.08 11.17 9.70
C MET A 87 14.37 10.24 10.89
N CYS A 88 13.36 9.89 11.68
CA CYS A 88 13.54 9.19 12.96
C CYS A 88 12.67 7.93 13.14
N ARG A 89 11.87 7.58 12.13
CA ARG A 89 10.96 6.41 12.06
C ARG A 89 9.88 6.31 13.16
N THR A 90 9.78 7.29 14.06
CA THR A 90 8.68 7.42 15.02
C THR A 90 7.35 7.57 14.28
N PRO A 91 6.28 6.83 14.65
CA PRO A 91 4.93 7.07 14.12
C PRO A 91 4.51 8.53 14.34
N THR A 92 3.97 9.17 13.31
CA THR A 92 3.74 10.60 13.33
C THR A 92 2.64 11.02 12.35
N THR A 93 1.94 12.11 12.67
CA THR A 93 1.21 12.91 11.68
C THR A 93 2.05 14.14 11.34
N ALA A 94 1.86 14.69 10.15
CA ALA A 94 2.49 15.94 9.72
C ALA A 94 1.44 17.04 9.52
N SER A 95 1.81 18.30 9.79
CA SER A 95 0.95 19.48 9.66
C SER A 95 1.70 20.61 8.96
N LEU A 96 1.06 21.33 8.06
CA LEU A 96 1.65 22.46 7.32
C LEU A 96 2.18 23.55 8.27
N ASP A 97 3.46 23.88 8.12
CA ASP A 97 4.13 24.97 8.82
C ASP A 97 4.05 26.23 7.95
N VAL A 98 2.86 26.84 7.94
CA VAL A 98 2.56 28.05 7.15
C VAL A 98 3.53 29.18 7.52
N SER A 99 3.88 29.30 8.79
CA SER A 99 4.88 30.25 9.32
C SER A 99 6.23 30.13 8.64
N LEU A 100 6.79 28.92 8.59
CA LEU A 100 8.08 28.68 7.92
C LEU A 100 7.96 28.84 6.41
N GLY A 101 6.87 28.38 5.79
CA GLY A 101 6.63 28.57 4.35
C GLY A 101 6.64 30.05 3.94
N SER A 102 5.93 30.91 4.68
CA SER A 102 5.93 32.36 4.44
C SER A 102 7.29 33.02 4.70
N ALA A 103 8.05 32.59 5.71
CA ALA A 103 9.39 33.10 5.98
C ALA A 103 10.37 32.76 4.84
N LEU A 104 10.34 31.51 4.36
CA LEU A 104 11.18 31.05 3.24
C LEU A 104 10.81 31.73 1.92
N GLN A 105 9.52 31.97 1.67
CA GLN A 105 9.07 32.72 0.48
C GLN A 105 9.54 34.18 0.51
N LEU A 106 9.61 34.81 1.69
CA LEU A 106 10.14 36.16 1.85
C LEU A 106 11.67 36.22 1.68
N GLN A 107 12.38 35.19 2.17
CA GLN A 107 13.85 35.14 2.17
C GLN A 107 14.45 34.67 0.83
N TYR A 108 13.80 33.74 0.13
CA TYR A 108 14.28 33.13 -1.12
C TYR A 108 13.23 33.21 -2.25
N PRO A 109 12.71 34.40 -2.60
CA PRO A 109 11.52 34.54 -3.46
C PRO A 109 11.68 33.97 -4.87
N ALA A 110 12.89 33.99 -5.45
CA ALA A 110 13.17 33.39 -6.76
C ALA A 110 13.06 31.87 -6.69
N THR A 111 13.87 31.24 -5.83
CA THR A 111 13.92 29.79 -5.64
C THR A 111 12.60 29.21 -5.14
N TYR A 112 11.88 29.92 -4.26
CA TYR A 112 10.56 29.46 -3.81
C TYR A 112 9.54 29.37 -4.95
N ARG A 113 9.62 30.28 -5.93
CA ARG A 113 8.78 30.26 -7.15
C ARG A 113 9.21 29.16 -8.14
N GLU A 114 10.49 28.84 -8.21
CA GLU A 114 10.99 27.70 -9.01
C GLU A 114 10.41 26.39 -8.46
N ARG A 115 10.51 26.18 -7.14
CA ARG A 115 9.92 25.02 -6.45
C ARG A 115 8.39 24.94 -6.60
N GLU A 116 7.71 26.09 -6.67
CA GLU A 116 6.29 26.17 -6.99
C GLU A 116 6.00 25.65 -8.41
N THR A 117 6.74 26.10 -9.42
CA THR A 117 6.57 25.61 -10.80
C THR A 117 6.90 24.12 -10.94
N GLU A 118 7.94 23.62 -10.28
CA GLU A 118 8.24 22.18 -10.21
C GLU A 118 7.05 21.40 -9.62
N SER A 119 6.53 21.85 -8.47
CA SER A 119 5.41 21.18 -7.79
C SER A 119 4.19 21.05 -8.69
N ILE A 120 3.86 22.10 -9.45
CA ILE A 120 2.74 22.12 -10.41
C ILE A 120 2.98 21.12 -11.55
N THR A 121 4.18 21.09 -12.14
CA THR A 121 4.49 20.14 -13.23
C THR A 121 4.45 18.68 -12.77
N THR A 122 4.78 18.40 -11.51
CA THR A 122 4.72 17.03 -10.97
C THR A 122 3.30 16.51 -10.68
N VAL A 123 2.27 17.39 -10.57
CA VAL A 123 0.89 16.92 -10.32
C VAL A 123 0.33 16.17 -11.53
N ASP A 124 0.68 16.57 -12.75
CA ASP A 124 0.10 16.05 -13.99
C ASP A 124 0.62 14.62 -14.33
N ASP A 125 1.86 14.31 -13.94
CA ASP A 125 2.41 12.95 -14.07
C ASP A 125 2.02 12.02 -12.91
N SER A 126 1.55 12.59 -11.78
CA SER A 126 1.06 11.87 -10.59
C SER A 126 -0.34 11.24 -10.78
N SER A 127 -0.71 10.88 -12.01
CA SER A 127 -1.97 10.21 -12.35
C SER A 127 -2.02 8.72 -11.97
N THR A 128 -0.91 8.15 -11.49
CA THR A 128 -0.86 6.87 -10.78
C THR A 128 -1.54 7.00 -9.40
N ALA A 129 -2.87 6.91 -9.39
CA ALA A 129 -3.66 6.99 -8.18
C ALA A 129 -3.28 5.88 -7.19
N ILE A 130 -2.70 6.26 -6.05
CA ILE A 130 -2.39 5.36 -4.94
C ILE A 130 -3.59 5.35 -3.99
N GLU A 131 -4.32 4.24 -3.99
CA GLU A 131 -5.52 4.02 -3.19
C GLU A 131 -5.20 3.19 -1.94
N THR A 132 -5.91 3.42 -0.84
CA THR A 132 -5.74 2.63 0.41
C THR A 132 -6.76 1.51 0.51
N LEU A 133 -6.28 0.28 0.72
CA LEU A 133 -7.09 -0.90 0.95
C LEU A 133 -6.89 -1.40 2.38
N THR A 134 -7.97 -1.60 3.14
CA THR A 134 -7.88 -2.31 4.43
C THR A 134 -8.21 -3.78 4.18
N VAL A 135 -7.41 -4.70 4.71
CA VAL A 135 -7.65 -6.14 4.58
C VAL A 135 -7.64 -6.76 5.96
N TYR A 136 -8.70 -7.47 6.30
CA TYR A 136 -8.76 -8.33 7.48
C TYR A 136 -8.45 -9.76 7.05
N ILE A 137 -7.50 -10.41 7.70
CA ILE A 137 -7.22 -11.85 7.55
C ILE A 137 -7.29 -12.49 8.93
N GLY A 138 -7.97 -13.62 9.01
CA GLY A 138 -8.32 -14.23 10.29
C GLY A 138 -9.06 -15.54 10.15
N ASN A 139 -9.56 -16.04 11.27
CA ASN A 139 -10.49 -17.16 11.27
C ASN A 139 -11.52 -17.07 12.39
N GLU A 140 -12.73 -17.57 12.10
CA GLU A 140 -13.67 -17.98 13.14
C GLU A 140 -13.41 -19.45 13.52
N HIS A 141 -13.86 -19.83 14.72
CA HIS A 141 -13.71 -21.15 15.30
C HIS A 141 -14.94 -21.53 16.15
N SER A 142 -15.32 -22.81 16.08
CA SER A 142 -16.28 -23.44 17.00
C SER A 142 -15.93 -24.90 17.25
N LEU A 143 -16.28 -25.41 18.44
CA LEU A 143 -16.13 -26.83 18.77
C LEU A 143 -17.37 -27.62 18.35
N ILE A 144 -17.17 -28.66 17.55
CA ILE A 144 -18.22 -29.60 17.16
C ILE A 144 -18.14 -30.90 17.98
N ARG A 145 -19.29 -31.56 18.12
CA ARG A 145 -19.35 -32.93 18.66
C ARG A 145 -18.92 -33.89 17.54
N ALA A 146 -17.64 -34.20 17.50
CA ALA A 146 -17.14 -35.29 16.66
C ALA A 146 -17.57 -36.66 17.25
N ASP A 147 -17.75 -37.65 16.37
CA ASP A 147 -17.93 -39.05 16.76
C ASP A 147 -16.74 -39.56 17.59
N SER A 148 -16.94 -40.66 18.32
CA SER A 148 -16.04 -41.13 19.40
C SER A 148 -14.57 -41.23 18.99
N ASP A 149 -14.31 -41.61 17.74
CA ASP A 149 -13.00 -41.99 17.24
C ASP A 149 -12.31 -40.86 16.44
N SER A 150 -12.97 -39.70 16.30
CA SER A 150 -12.47 -38.57 15.50
C SER A 150 -11.85 -37.46 16.36
N ASN A 151 -10.64 -37.03 15.97
CA ASN A 151 -9.95 -35.88 16.56
C ASN A 151 -10.32 -34.54 15.90
N ASN A 152 -11.08 -34.55 14.80
CA ASN A 152 -11.48 -33.36 14.06
C ASN A 152 -12.64 -32.62 14.76
N LYS A 153 -12.33 -32.04 15.93
CA LYS A 153 -13.29 -31.38 16.83
C LYS A 153 -13.37 -29.86 16.65
N HIS A 154 -12.39 -29.27 15.98
CA HIS A 154 -12.36 -27.84 15.67
C HIS A 154 -12.95 -27.61 14.28
N GLN A 155 -14.14 -27.01 14.20
CA GLN A 155 -14.64 -26.42 12.96
C GLN A 155 -14.10 -24.99 12.87
N TRP A 156 -13.46 -24.65 11.76
CA TRP A 156 -12.89 -23.33 11.54
C TRP A 156 -13.26 -22.78 10.15
N ASN A 157 -13.37 -21.45 10.10
CA ASN A 157 -13.70 -20.68 8.91
C ASN A 157 -12.59 -19.63 8.71
N PHE A 158 -11.62 -19.90 7.84
CA PHE A 158 -10.55 -18.94 7.50
C PHE A 158 -11.06 -17.99 6.43
N PHE A 159 -10.77 -16.69 6.57
CA PHE A 159 -11.28 -15.66 5.66
C PHE A 159 -10.24 -14.58 5.33
N ILE A 160 -10.40 -13.97 4.16
CA ILE A 160 -9.78 -12.70 3.80
C ILE A 160 -10.89 -11.71 3.41
N ARG A 161 -11.08 -10.68 4.24
CA ARG A 161 -12.16 -9.69 4.11
C ARG A 161 -11.55 -8.33 3.74
N PRO A 162 -11.37 -8.03 2.44
CA PRO A 162 -10.90 -6.73 1.97
C PRO A 162 -12.03 -5.68 2.05
N SER A 163 -11.68 -4.42 2.31
CA SER A 163 -12.65 -3.30 2.35
C SER A 163 -13.20 -2.93 0.98
N ARG A 164 -12.59 -3.43 -0.10
CA ARG A 164 -13.01 -3.32 -1.49
C ARG A 164 -12.72 -4.63 -2.21
N THR A 165 -13.76 -5.25 -2.77
CA THR A 165 -13.71 -6.54 -3.47
C THR A 165 -13.56 -6.36 -4.98
N ASP A 166 -13.88 -5.18 -5.49
CA ASP A 166 -13.74 -4.78 -6.89
C ASP A 166 -12.28 -4.84 -7.38
N LEU A 167 -11.33 -4.52 -6.50
CA LEU A 167 -9.89 -4.53 -6.80
C LEU A 167 -9.24 -5.92 -6.77
N ILE A 168 -9.92 -6.93 -6.21
CA ILE A 168 -9.38 -8.28 -6.03
C ILE A 168 -9.83 -9.16 -7.20
N GLU A 169 -8.89 -9.83 -7.87
CA GLU A 169 -9.20 -10.90 -8.82
C GLU A 169 -9.46 -12.22 -8.10
N GLU A 170 -8.54 -12.65 -7.25
CA GLU A 170 -8.66 -13.88 -6.49
C GLU A 170 -7.83 -13.93 -5.22
N VAL A 171 -8.18 -14.87 -4.35
CA VAL A 171 -7.42 -15.25 -3.16
C VAL A 171 -7.01 -16.72 -3.30
N GLN A 172 -5.71 -16.99 -3.32
CA GLN A 172 -5.14 -18.34 -3.41
C GLN A 172 -4.72 -18.79 -2.02
N ILE A 173 -5.40 -19.77 -1.45
CA ILE A 173 -5.23 -20.22 -0.06
C ILE A 173 -4.50 -21.56 -0.03
N PHE A 174 -3.40 -21.61 0.70
CA PHE A 174 -2.52 -22.77 0.82
C PHE A 174 -2.66 -23.38 2.22
N LEU A 175 -3.24 -24.57 2.27
CA LEU A 175 -3.38 -25.39 3.46
C LEU A 175 -2.19 -26.33 3.62
N HIS A 176 -2.06 -26.93 4.80
CA HIS A 176 -1.04 -27.95 5.06
C HIS A 176 -1.20 -29.16 4.10
N PRO A 177 -0.12 -29.78 3.57
CA PRO A 177 -0.21 -30.87 2.58
C PRO A 177 -0.96 -32.14 3.02
N THR A 178 -1.38 -32.25 4.29
CA THR A 178 -2.28 -33.32 4.77
C THR A 178 -3.73 -33.15 4.30
N PHE A 179 -4.13 -31.96 3.83
CA PHE A 179 -5.44 -31.75 3.22
C PHE A 179 -5.40 -32.25 1.76
N ARG A 180 -6.39 -33.07 1.37
CA ARG A 180 -6.48 -33.64 0.00
C ARG A 180 -6.45 -32.56 -1.09
N ASN A 181 -7.11 -31.44 -0.84
CA ASN A 181 -7.04 -30.24 -1.65
C ASN A 181 -6.34 -29.15 -0.83
N HIS A 182 -5.02 -29.01 -1.00
CA HIS A 182 -4.19 -28.10 -0.21
C HIS A 182 -3.96 -26.73 -0.88
N GLN A 183 -4.46 -26.51 -2.08
CA GLN A 183 -4.45 -25.21 -2.76
C GLN A 183 -5.87 -24.89 -3.24
N ILE A 184 -6.48 -23.86 -2.66
CA ILE A 184 -7.87 -23.46 -2.93
C ILE A 184 -7.86 -22.05 -3.50
N ILE A 185 -8.44 -21.86 -4.68
CA ILE A 185 -8.53 -20.53 -5.32
C ILE A 185 -9.98 -20.03 -5.21
N VAL A 186 -10.14 -18.84 -4.63
CA VAL A 186 -11.44 -18.22 -4.39
C VAL A 186 -11.48 -16.86 -5.10
N GLN A 187 -12.26 -16.77 -6.18
CA GLN A 187 -12.29 -15.58 -7.06
C GLN A 187 -13.39 -14.57 -6.68
N ASN A 188 -14.35 -14.97 -5.84
CA ASN A 188 -15.49 -14.14 -5.44
C ASN A 188 -15.53 -13.97 -3.91
N PRO A 189 -16.00 -12.81 -3.41
CA PRO A 189 -16.29 -12.65 -1.99
C PRO A 189 -17.35 -13.68 -1.55
N PRO A 190 -17.32 -14.16 -0.29
CA PRO A 190 -16.59 -13.59 0.85
C PRO A 190 -15.13 -14.06 1.05
N TYR A 191 -14.51 -14.75 0.07
CA TYR A 191 -13.12 -15.24 0.15
C TYR A 191 -12.80 -16.03 1.45
N GLU A 192 -13.70 -16.95 1.83
CA GLU A 192 -13.54 -17.79 3.02
C GLU A 192 -13.58 -19.29 2.68
N ILE A 193 -13.01 -20.11 3.55
CA ILE A 193 -13.02 -21.57 3.47
C ILE A 193 -13.35 -22.19 4.83
N ARG A 194 -14.23 -23.20 4.80
CA ARG A 194 -14.69 -23.94 5.97
C ARG A 194 -14.18 -25.37 5.93
N ARG A 195 -13.57 -25.80 7.04
CA ARG A 195 -12.92 -27.12 7.20
C ARG A 195 -12.94 -27.54 8.66
N LEU A 196 -12.58 -28.81 8.90
CA LEU A 196 -12.36 -29.36 10.24
C LEU A 196 -10.86 -29.55 10.51
N GLY A 197 -10.46 -29.51 11.78
CA GLY A 197 -9.08 -29.73 12.21
C GLY A 197 -8.96 -30.26 13.64
N TRP A 198 -7.73 -30.63 13.99
CA TRP A 198 -7.35 -31.24 15.27
C TRP A 198 -6.18 -30.52 15.98
N GLY A 199 -5.57 -29.52 15.36
CA GLY A 199 -4.41 -28.80 15.87
C GLY A 199 -4.11 -27.53 15.06
N PHE A 200 -3.35 -26.61 15.66
CA PHE A 200 -3.04 -25.28 15.10
C PHE A 200 -2.04 -25.38 13.93
N PHE A 201 -2.21 -24.54 12.91
CA PHE A 201 -1.27 -24.37 11.81
C PHE A 201 -1.39 -22.99 11.16
N THR A 202 -0.34 -22.59 10.45
CA THR A 202 -0.32 -21.38 9.62
C THR A 202 -0.90 -21.68 8.24
N ILE A 203 -1.86 -20.86 7.83
CA ILE A 203 -2.36 -20.79 6.46
C ILE A 203 -1.59 -19.68 5.75
N TYR A 204 -1.09 -19.98 4.56
CA TYR A 204 -0.54 -18.98 3.64
C TYR A 204 -1.62 -18.62 2.62
N ALA A 205 -1.70 -17.35 2.23
CA ALA A 205 -2.66 -16.90 1.24
C ALA A 205 -2.11 -15.76 0.37
N ASN A 206 -2.17 -15.91 -0.95
CA ASN A 206 -1.88 -14.83 -1.88
C ASN A 206 -3.17 -14.05 -2.15
N VAL A 207 -3.12 -12.73 -2.00
CA VAL A 207 -4.18 -11.83 -2.48
C VAL A 207 -3.73 -11.26 -3.83
N VAL A 208 -4.49 -11.57 -4.89
CA VAL A 208 -4.21 -11.17 -6.27
C VAL A 208 -5.11 -10.00 -6.64
N LEU A 209 -4.51 -8.89 -7.04
CA LEU A 209 -5.22 -7.73 -7.59
C LEU A 209 -5.67 -8.01 -9.02
N ARG A 210 -6.68 -7.29 -9.49
CA ARG A 210 -7.02 -7.26 -10.92
C ARG A 210 -5.88 -6.63 -11.73
N PRO A 211 -5.70 -7.03 -13.00
CA PRO A 211 -4.85 -6.34 -13.96
C PRO A 211 -5.13 -4.83 -13.98
N GLY A 212 -4.06 -4.04 -14.21
CA GLY A 212 -4.09 -2.58 -14.05
C GLY A 212 -3.96 -2.08 -12.60
N TYR A 213 -3.75 -2.97 -11.62
CA TYR A 213 -3.45 -2.60 -10.24
C TYR A 213 -2.26 -3.39 -9.67
N SER A 214 -1.34 -2.70 -8.98
CA SER A 214 -0.19 -3.32 -8.30
C SER A 214 -0.06 -2.90 -6.84
N TRP A 215 0.49 -3.79 -6.00
CA TRP A 215 0.65 -3.56 -4.57
C TRP A 215 1.83 -2.63 -4.26
N VAL A 216 1.58 -1.55 -3.53
CA VAL A 216 2.62 -0.67 -2.98
C VAL A 216 3.17 -1.29 -1.69
N SER A 217 3.86 -2.43 -1.84
CA SER A 217 4.48 -3.20 -0.77
C SER A 217 5.87 -3.69 -1.17
N ASN A 218 6.71 -3.99 -0.17
CA ASN A 218 8.01 -4.66 -0.33
C ASN A 218 7.90 -6.19 -0.21
N GLN A 219 6.76 -6.71 0.26
CA GLN A 219 6.42 -8.14 0.29
C GLN A 219 5.62 -8.56 -0.95
N ALA A 220 5.21 -7.61 -1.79
CA ALA A 220 4.51 -7.93 -3.04
C ALA A 220 5.44 -8.58 -4.06
N GLU A 221 4.89 -9.57 -4.74
CA GLU A 221 5.52 -10.38 -5.77
C GLU A 221 4.74 -10.26 -7.07
N ASP A 222 5.38 -10.61 -8.18
CA ASP A 222 4.73 -10.63 -9.49
C ASP A 222 3.74 -11.80 -9.59
N THR A 223 2.73 -11.64 -10.44
CA THR A 223 1.81 -12.72 -10.81
C THR A 223 2.45 -13.66 -11.84
N ALA A 224 1.93 -14.88 -11.97
CA ALA A 224 2.41 -15.84 -12.97
C ALA A 224 2.26 -15.34 -14.41
N ASP A 225 1.34 -14.40 -14.63
CA ASP A 225 0.95 -13.85 -15.93
C ASP A 225 1.74 -12.58 -16.29
N GLY A 226 2.69 -12.16 -15.45
CA GLY A 226 3.59 -11.02 -15.69
C GLY A 226 3.15 -9.68 -15.09
N GLY A 227 2.02 -9.63 -14.39
CA GLY A 227 1.55 -8.45 -13.65
C GLY A 227 2.48 -8.12 -12.49
N ILE A 228 3.24 -7.02 -12.65
CA ILE A 228 4.28 -6.58 -11.70
C ILE A 228 3.65 -6.28 -10.34
N LYS A 229 4.14 -6.90 -9.28
CA LYS A 229 3.60 -6.75 -7.91
C LYS A 229 2.07 -6.94 -7.79
N GLY A 230 1.42 -7.69 -8.68
CA GLY A 230 -0.03 -7.93 -8.60
C GLY A 230 -0.44 -8.87 -7.45
N LYS A 231 0.52 -9.55 -6.81
CA LYS A 231 0.28 -10.59 -5.80
C LYS A 231 0.90 -10.21 -4.44
N LEU A 232 0.13 -10.29 -3.36
CA LEU A 232 0.63 -10.08 -2.00
C LEU A 232 0.47 -11.37 -1.17
N PRO A 233 1.57 -12.04 -0.79
CA PRO A 233 1.55 -13.11 0.20
C PRO A 233 1.18 -12.57 1.59
N LEU A 234 0.26 -13.24 2.25
CA LEU A 234 -0.12 -13.06 3.65
C LEU A 234 0.00 -14.41 4.37
N GLU A 235 0.24 -14.38 5.69
CA GLU A 235 0.23 -15.56 6.54
C GLU A 235 -0.67 -15.34 7.77
N TRP A 236 -1.35 -16.39 8.21
CA TRP A 236 -2.16 -16.37 9.43
C TRP A 236 -2.10 -17.72 10.16
N THR A 237 -1.68 -17.71 11.41
CA THR A 237 -1.78 -18.88 12.29
C THR A 237 -3.19 -18.96 12.85
N LEU A 238 -3.89 -20.06 12.55
CA LEU A 238 -5.26 -20.28 13.01
C LEU A 238 -5.35 -20.16 14.54
N ASP A 239 -6.33 -19.41 15.01
CA ASP A 239 -6.65 -19.26 16.42
C ASP A 239 -7.92 -20.04 16.77
N PHE A 240 -7.81 -20.94 17.76
CA PHE A 240 -8.93 -21.74 18.30
C PHE A 240 -9.32 -21.32 19.72
N ASN A 241 -8.80 -20.19 20.22
CA ASN A 241 -9.23 -19.63 21.50
C ASN A 241 -10.60 -18.96 21.34
N GLY A 242 -11.60 -19.41 22.09
CA GLY A 242 -12.96 -18.87 22.00
C GLY A 242 -13.55 -19.01 20.59
N ARG A 243 -13.94 -17.89 19.99
CA ARG A 243 -14.44 -17.80 18.60
C ARG A 243 -13.34 -17.68 17.53
N GLY A 244 -12.06 -17.71 17.91
CA GLY A 244 -10.95 -17.33 17.02
C GLY A 244 -10.72 -15.81 17.00
N SER A 245 -9.83 -15.36 16.12
CA SER A 245 -9.42 -13.95 16.01
C SER A 245 -9.03 -13.56 14.58
N GLN A 246 -8.72 -12.28 14.38
CA GLN A 246 -8.27 -11.74 13.10
C GLN A 246 -7.22 -10.65 13.33
N GLY A 247 -6.53 -10.26 12.26
CA GLY A 247 -5.78 -9.02 12.23
C GLY A 247 -6.09 -8.19 10.99
N ARG A 248 -5.96 -6.87 11.18
CA ARG A 248 -6.18 -5.85 10.17
C ARG A 248 -4.85 -5.37 9.61
N LEU A 249 -4.66 -5.52 8.31
CA LEU A 249 -3.62 -4.84 7.54
C LEU A 249 -4.19 -3.57 6.90
N ARG A 250 -3.36 -2.54 6.78
CA ARG A 250 -3.62 -1.36 5.94
C ARG A 250 -2.59 -1.39 4.83
N LEU A 251 -3.06 -1.44 3.60
CA LEU A 251 -2.26 -1.65 2.39
C LEU A 251 -2.48 -0.48 1.44
N LYS A 252 -1.55 -0.29 0.51
CA LYS A 252 -1.68 0.64 -0.61
C LYS A 252 -1.61 -0.12 -1.92
N VAL A 253 -2.43 0.29 -2.88
CA VAL A 253 -2.51 -0.24 -4.24
C VAL A 253 -2.41 0.93 -5.20
N MET A 254 -1.73 0.75 -6.32
CA MET A 254 -1.54 1.77 -7.33
C MET A 254 -2.32 1.36 -8.58
N LYS A 255 -3.18 2.23 -9.12
CA LYS A 255 -3.70 2.03 -10.47
C LYS A 255 -2.60 2.37 -11.48
N GLU A 256 -2.37 1.46 -12.41
CA GLU A 256 -1.41 1.61 -13.50
C GLU A 256 -2.05 2.38 -14.67
N LYS A 257 -1.23 3.03 -15.52
CA LYS A 257 -1.73 3.87 -16.62
C LYS A 257 -2.29 2.99 -17.74
N ASP A 258 -3.50 3.32 -18.23
CA ASP A 258 -4.29 2.47 -19.13
C ASP A 258 -3.53 2.11 -20.42
N GLY A 259 -3.42 0.80 -20.74
CA GLY A 259 -2.64 0.34 -21.90
C GLY A 259 -2.46 -1.17 -22.10
N GLN A 260 -2.89 -2.03 -21.15
CA GLN A 260 -2.77 -3.50 -21.26
C GLN A 260 -4.09 -4.20 -20.82
N GLU A 261 -5.19 -3.93 -21.52
CA GLU A 261 -6.51 -4.53 -21.21
C GLU A 261 -6.89 -5.74 -22.09
N ASP A 262 -6.20 -5.96 -23.23
CA ASP A 262 -6.62 -6.90 -24.27
C ASP A 262 -6.07 -8.35 -24.13
N GLU A 263 -4.97 -8.58 -23.40
CA GLU A 263 -4.34 -9.91 -23.32
C GLU A 263 -4.97 -10.84 -22.26
N ASP A 264 -5.52 -10.28 -21.17
CA ASP A 264 -6.01 -11.04 -20.00
C ASP A 264 -7.19 -11.97 -20.27
N GLN A 265 -8.01 -11.64 -21.27
CA GLN A 265 -9.31 -12.28 -21.46
C GLN A 265 -9.19 -13.79 -21.74
N ALA A 266 -8.08 -14.21 -22.35
CA ALA A 266 -7.77 -15.62 -22.58
C ALA A 266 -7.41 -16.37 -21.28
N HIS A 267 -6.70 -15.73 -20.35
CA HIS A 267 -6.32 -16.38 -19.09
C HIS A 267 -7.50 -16.51 -18.13
N ARG A 268 -8.39 -15.51 -18.07
CA ARG A 268 -9.66 -15.58 -17.33
C ARG A 268 -10.47 -16.83 -17.69
N ASP A 269 -10.53 -17.19 -18.97
CA ASP A 269 -11.19 -18.41 -19.43
C ASP A 269 -10.40 -19.71 -19.15
N GLN A 270 -9.08 -19.64 -18.91
CA GLN A 270 -8.27 -20.79 -18.50
C GLN A 270 -8.43 -21.08 -17.00
N VAL A 271 -8.36 -20.07 -16.13
CA VAL A 271 -8.57 -20.25 -14.68
C VAL A 271 -10.00 -20.71 -14.40
N ARG A 272 -11.00 -20.15 -15.10
CA ARG A 272 -12.40 -20.62 -15.09
C ARG A 272 -12.53 -22.11 -15.44
N ARG A 273 -11.70 -22.63 -16.37
CA ARG A 273 -11.62 -24.05 -16.77
C ARG A 273 -10.82 -24.94 -15.81
N LEU A 274 -10.11 -24.37 -14.84
CA LEU A 274 -9.54 -25.08 -13.69
C LEU A 274 -10.56 -25.13 -12.55
N TRP A 275 -11.16 -23.99 -12.19
CA TRP A 275 -12.17 -23.87 -11.12
C TRP A 275 -13.37 -24.81 -11.33
N ALA A 276 -13.90 -24.90 -12.55
CA ALA A 276 -14.98 -25.82 -12.89
C ALA A 276 -14.64 -27.29 -12.58
N ARG A 277 -13.38 -27.71 -12.80
CA ARG A 277 -12.91 -29.05 -12.47
C ARG A 277 -12.60 -29.23 -10.98
N GLN A 278 -12.19 -28.17 -10.28
CA GLN A 278 -11.91 -28.23 -8.84
C GLN A 278 -13.17 -28.43 -8.00
N ARG A 279 -14.28 -27.76 -8.36
CA ARG A 279 -15.58 -27.92 -7.69
C ARG A 279 -16.14 -29.33 -7.86
N ASP A 280 -16.03 -29.91 -9.05
CA ASP A 280 -16.60 -31.23 -9.37
C ASP A 280 -15.74 -32.40 -8.81
N LEU A 281 -14.66 -32.10 -8.06
CA LEU A 281 -13.72 -33.07 -7.45
C LEU A 281 -13.60 -32.98 -5.91
N ASP A 282 -14.25 -32.02 -5.25
CA ASP A 282 -14.19 -31.83 -3.79
C ASP A 282 -15.52 -32.22 -3.11
N PRO A 283 -15.69 -33.46 -2.62
CA PRO A 283 -16.91 -33.88 -1.92
C PRO A 283 -17.06 -33.28 -0.52
N ASP A 284 -16.02 -32.62 0.01
CA ASP A 284 -16.06 -31.89 1.28
C ASP A 284 -16.42 -30.40 1.07
N TRP A 285 -16.73 -29.99 -0.18
CA TRP A 285 -17.16 -28.64 -0.53
C TRP A 285 -18.61 -28.36 -0.11
N THR A 286 -18.77 -27.90 1.14
CA THR A 286 -20.02 -27.29 1.64
C THR A 286 -20.13 -25.84 1.17
N GLY A 287 -20.27 -25.66 -0.15
CA GLY A 287 -20.57 -24.37 -0.75
C GLY A 287 -21.92 -23.82 -0.28
N VAL A 288 -22.04 -22.49 -0.25
CA VAL A 288 -23.35 -21.85 -0.03
C VAL A 288 -24.11 -21.90 -1.36
N ASP A 289 -25.20 -22.66 -1.40
CA ASP A 289 -26.17 -22.62 -2.50
C ASP A 289 -26.86 -21.25 -2.50
N HIS A 290 -26.33 -20.33 -3.31
CA HIS A 290 -26.95 -19.04 -3.57
C HIS A 290 -28.01 -19.20 -4.68
N ALA A 291 -29.27 -19.03 -4.30
CA ALA A 291 -30.41 -18.82 -5.18
C ALA A 291 -30.57 -17.34 -5.55
#